data_AF-A0A1J4MLV5-F1
#
_entry.id   AF-A0A1J4MLV5-F1
#
_cell.length_a   1.000
_cell.length_b   1.000
_cell.length_c   1.000
_cell.angle_alpha   90.00
_cell.angle_beta   90.00
_cell.angle_gamma   90.00
#
_symmetry.space_group_name_H-M   'P 1'
#
loop_
_entity.id
_entity.type
_entity.pdbx_description
1 polymer ?
#
loop_
_entity_poly.entity_id
_entity_poly.type
_entity_poly.pdbx_seq_one_letter_code
_entity_poly.pdbx_strand_id
1 'polypeptide(L)'
;MEPSRKENTEETLDENRLRIRKLYEKKLHDRKLRIYEEALEEAIRREKMNVSIVVKFGVKFETKFGQELKVVGNIAELGNWDVNNGLTMKWTEGSFWTANIRIVPNSKIENIEYKYVLTNSSSNAHIWEPGKNHSVQISSDTIRELQLTDAWGGGGLY
;
A
#
# COMPACT_ATOMS: atom_id res chain seq x y z
N MET A 1 76.27 -17.13 7.70
CA MET A 1 75.17 -17.68 6.87
C MET A 1 73.89 -17.31 7.56
N GLU A 2 73.11 -16.39 7.01
CA GLU A 2 71.94 -15.83 7.68
C GLU A 2 70.75 -15.79 6.70
N PRO A 3 69.85 -16.78 6.75
CA PRO A 3 68.59 -16.74 6.02
C PRO A 3 67.46 -16.48 7.02
N SER A 4 66.95 -15.24 7.11
CA SER A 4 65.80 -14.97 8.02
C SER A 4 64.91 -13.79 7.62
N ARG A 5 65.32 -12.93 6.66
CA ARG A 5 64.55 -11.71 6.35
C ARG A 5 63.54 -11.83 5.18
N LYS A 6 63.66 -12.86 4.32
CA LYS A 6 62.81 -12.99 3.12
C LYS A 6 61.48 -13.71 3.40
N GLU A 7 61.49 -14.75 4.23
CA GLU A 7 60.31 -15.58 4.52
C GLU A 7 59.20 -14.79 5.24
N ASN A 8 59.55 -13.94 6.20
CA ASN A 8 58.59 -13.13 6.98
C ASN A 8 57.86 -12.05 6.16
N THR A 9 58.41 -11.66 5.00
CA THR A 9 57.84 -10.61 4.13
C THR A 9 56.91 -11.20 3.06
N GLU A 10 57.16 -12.43 2.62
CA GLU A 10 56.28 -13.15 1.69
C GLU A 10 55.04 -13.70 2.40
N GLU A 11 55.20 -14.19 3.63
CA GLU A 11 54.11 -14.71 4.47
C GLU A 11 53.06 -13.61 4.77
N THR A 12 53.51 -12.37 5.03
CA THR A 12 52.63 -11.21 5.22
C THR A 12 51.97 -10.74 3.92
N LEU A 13 52.57 -10.98 2.75
CA LEU A 13 52.04 -10.60 1.44
C LEU A 13 50.95 -11.58 0.97
N ASP A 14 51.14 -12.88 1.22
CA ASP A 14 50.16 -13.91 0.91
C ASP A 14 48.96 -13.86 1.87
N GLU A 15 49.17 -13.56 3.15
CA GLU A 15 48.08 -13.24 4.08
C GLU A 15 47.25 -12.03 3.59
N ASN A 16 47.91 -10.97 3.14
CA ASN A 16 47.24 -9.78 2.63
C ASN A 16 46.44 -10.09 1.35
N ARG A 17 47.00 -10.88 0.43
CA ARG A 17 46.28 -11.36 -0.77
C ARG A 17 45.06 -12.19 -0.40
N LEU A 18 45.19 -13.10 0.57
CA LEU A 18 44.08 -13.93 1.04
C LEU A 18 42.99 -13.08 1.71
N ARG A 19 43.37 -12.09 2.54
CA ARG A 19 42.44 -11.13 3.15
C ARG A 19 41.70 -10.31 2.09
N ILE A 20 42.41 -9.76 1.11
CA ILE A 20 41.81 -8.99 0.00
C ILE A 20 40.85 -9.85 -0.81
N ARG A 21 41.23 -11.10 -1.11
CA ARG A 21 40.35 -12.04 -1.81
C ARG A 21 39.08 -12.33 -1.02
N LYS A 22 39.19 -12.66 0.27
CA LYS A 22 38.03 -12.87 1.16
C LYS A 22 37.13 -11.63 1.23
N LEU A 23 37.73 -10.43 1.31
CA LEU A 23 37.00 -9.16 1.29
C LEU A 23 36.27 -8.94 -0.05
N TYR A 24 36.90 -9.27 -1.18
CA TYR A 24 36.29 -9.16 -2.49
C TYR A 24 35.14 -10.16 -2.65
N GLU A 25 35.33 -11.42 -2.27
CA GLU A 25 34.31 -12.47 -2.28
C GLU A 25 33.11 -12.07 -1.42
N LYS A 26 33.34 -11.55 -0.20
CA LYS A 26 32.29 -11.02 0.67
C LYS A 26 31.55 -9.85 0.02
N LYS A 27 32.25 -8.84 -0.48
CA LYS A 27 31.63 -7.68 -1.17
C LYS A 27 30.80 -8.11 -2.38
N LEU A 28 31.29 -9.10 -3.13
CA LEU A 28 30.60 -9.62 -4.30
C LEU A 28 29.34 -10.40 -3.90
N HIS A 29 29.42 -11.20 -2.84
CA HIS A 29 28.26 -11.88 -2.24
C HIS A 29 27.21 -10.87 -1.75
N ASP A 30 27.60 -9.89 -0.95
CA ASP A 30 26.69 -8.86 -0.41
C ASP A 30 26.02 -8.07 -1.55
N ARG A 31 26.77 -7.72 -2.60
CA ARG A 31 26.21 -7.08 -3.79
C ARG A 31 25.20 -7.98 -4.51
N LYS A 32 25.52 -9.27 -4.63
CA LYS A 32 24.64 -10.25 -5.27
C LYS A 32 23.34 -10.41 -4.46
N LEU A 33 23.43 -10.48 -3.14
CA LEU A 33 22.29 -10.61 -2.23
C LEU A 33 21.34 -9.42 -2.38
N ARG A 34 21.86 -8.18 -2.30
CA ARG A 34 21.05 -6.97 -2.49
C ARG A 34 20.31 -6.95 -3.82
N ILE A 35 21.00 -7.32 -4.91
CA ILE A 35 20.36 -7.37 -6.25
C ILE A 35 19.23 -8.40 -6.26
N TYR A 36 19.40 -9.56 -5.61
CA TYR A 36 18.33 -10.55 -5.53
C TYR A 36 17.15 -10.08 -4.69
N GLU A 37 17.40 -9.42 -3.56
CA GLU A 37 16.34 -8.86 -2.71
C GLU A 37 15.53 -7.80 -3.47
N GLU A 38 16.20 -6.83 -4.11
CA GLU A 38 15.56 -5.81 -4.93
C GLU A 38 14.75 -6.43 -6.09
N ALA A 39 15.32 -7.41 -6.79
CA ALA A 39 14.63 -8.09 -7.89
C ALA A 39 13.42 -8.91 -7.41
N LEU A 40 13.50 -9.52 -6.22
CA LEU A 40 12.40 -10.26 -5.62
C LEU A 40 11.25 -9.33 -5.22
N GLU A 41 11.57 -8.22 -4.54
CA GLU A 41 10.58 -7.19 -4.17
C GLU A 41 9.89 -6.62 -5.41
N GLU A 42 10.66 -6.34 -6.46
CA GLU A 42 10.15 -5.89 -7.76
C GLU A 42 9.18 -6.92 -8.38
N ALA A 43 9.55 -8.21 -8.37
CA ALA A 43 8.72 -9.27 -8.92
C ALA A 43 7.41 -9.42 -8.14
N ILE A 44 7.47 -9.44 -6.80
CA ILE A 44 6.28 -9.51 -5.94
C ILE A 44 5.36 -8.31 -6.19
N ARG A 45 5.93 -7.10 -6.30
CA ARG A 45 5.16 -5.88 -6.56
C ARG A 45 4.44 -5.93 -7.90
N ARG A 46 5.11 -6.41 -8.96
CA ARG A 46 4.51 -6.56 -10.29
C ARG A 46 3.37 -7.55 -10.29
N GLU A 47 3.55 -8.69 -9.63
CA GLU A 47 2.50 -9.69 -9.51
C GLU A 47 1.30 -9.12 -8.75
N LYS A 48 1.54 -8.46 -7.61
CA LYS A 48 0.50 -7.78 -6.84
C LYS A 48 -0.30 -6.78 -7.68
N MET A 49 0.39 -5.99 -8.51
CA MET A 49 -0.24 -5.02 -9.42
C MET A 49 -1.02 -5.69 -10.56
N ASN A 50 -0.61 -6.88 -10.98
CA ASN A 50 -1.26 -7.64 -12.04
C ASN A 50 -2.62 -8.20 -11.61
N VAL A 51 -2.74 -8.59 -10.34
CA VAL A 51 -3.96 -9.18 -9.76
C VAL A 51 -4.82 -8.17 -8.99
N SER A 52 -4.37 -6.92 -8.86
CA SER A 52 -5.12 -5.91 -8.12
C SER A 52 -6.26 -5.29 -8.92
N ILE A 53 -7.34 -4.94 -8.22
CA ILE A 53 -8.49 -4.21 -8.71
C ILE A 53 -8.47 -2.80 -8.14
N VAL A 54 -8.79 -1.80 -8.97
CA VAL A 54 -8.97 -0.41 -8.55
C VAL A 54 -10.45 -0.16 -8.28
N VAL A 55 -10.80 0.20 -7.05
CA VAL A 55 -12.16 0.62 -6.69
C VAL A 55 -12.20 2.14 -6.62
N LYS A 56 -13.10 2.76 -7.37
CA LYS A 56 -13.32 4.22 -7.41
C LYS A 56 -14.66 4.52 -6.74
N PHE A 57 -14.60 5.15 -5.58
CA PHE A 57 -15.76 5.65 -4.86
C PHE A 57 -16.12 7.04 -5.37
N GLY A 58 -17.42 7.27 -5.57
CA GLY A 58 -17.97 8.54 -6.01
C GLY A 58 -19.28 8.82 -5.28
N VAL A 59 -19.40 9.99 -4.64
CA VAL A 59 -20.65 10.41 -4.00
C VAL A 59 -20.86 11.90 -4.18
N LYS A 60 -22.10 12.30 -4.41
CA LYS A 60 -22.48 13.72 -4.42
C LYS A 60 -22.86 14.16 -3.01
N PHE A 61 -22.14 15.13 -2.45
CA PHE A 61 -22.41 15.68 -1.13
C PHE A 61 -21.89 17.12 -0.99
N GLU A 62 -22.75 18.03 -0.52
CA GLU A 62 -22.39 19.43 -0.27
C GLU A 62 -21.73 19.58 1.09
N THR A 63 -20.54 20.20 1.11
CA THR A 63 -19.76 20.45 2.32
C THR A 63 -19.59 21.93 2.56
N LYS A 64 -19.37 22.30 3.83
CA LYS A 64 -18.97 23.64 4.24
C LYS A 64 -17.45 23.76 4.31
N PHE A 65 -16.95 24.99 4.38
CA PHE A 65 -15.52 25.24 4.57
C PHE A 65 -14.98 24.51 5.81
N GLY A 66 -13.83 23.85 5.67
CA GLY A 66 -13.20 23.06 6.73
C GLY A 66 -13.81 21.67 6.96
N GLN A 67 -14.82 21.27 6.16
CA GLN A 67 -15.32 19.90 6.17
C GLN A 67 -14.66 19.06 5.08
N GLU A 68 -14.41 17.80 5.39
CA GLU A 68 -13.83 16.80 4.50
C GLU A 68 -14.73 15.56 4.49
N LEU A 69 -14.69 14.82 3.38
CA LEU A 69 -15.39 13.56 3.26
C LEU A 69 -14.39 12.40 3.29
N LYS A 70 -14.72 11.34 4.01
CA LYS A 70 -13.94 10.10 4.06
C LYS A 70 -14.80 8.90 3.70
N VAL A 71 -14.16 7.86 3.16
CA VAL A 71 -14.72 6.51 3.05
C VAL A 71 -14.10 5.65 4.15
N VAL A 72 -14.94 5.01 4.96
CA VAL A 72 -14.52 4.18 6.09
C VAL A 72 -15.20 2.82 5.97
N GLY A 73 -14.48 1.73 6.20
CA GLY A 73 -15.01 0.38 5.93
C GLY A 73 -14.27 -0.75 6.61
N ASN A 74 -14.67 -1.98 6.30
CA ASN A 74 -14.24 -3.21 6.98
C ASN A 74 -12.84 -3.72 6.58
N ILE A 75 -12.14 -3.06 5.65
CA ILE A 75 -10.79 -3.43 5.21
C ILE A 75 -9.75 -2.44 5.70
N ALA A 76 -8.49 -2.87 5.72
CA ALA A 76 -7.37 -2.06 6.19
C ALA A 76 -7.20 -0.77 5.35
N GLU A 77 -7.41 -0.86 4.04
CA GLU A 77 -7.34 0.27 3.11
C GLU A 77 -8.45 1.32 3.35
N LEU A 78 -9.51 0.95 4.07
CA LEU A 78 -10.61 1.82 4.49
C LEU A 78 -10.64 2.05 6.02
N GLY A 79 -9.56 1.69 6.71
CA GLY A 79 -9.36 2.00 8.13
C GLY A 79 -10.00 1.04 9.12
N ASN A 80 -10.56 -0.11 8.72
CA ASN A 80 -11.21 -1.07 9.63
C ASN A 80 -12.23 -0.42 10.59
N TRP A 81 -13.11 0.41 10.04
CA TRP A 81 -14.11 1.20 10.79
C TRP A 81 -13.56 2.30 11.72
N ASP A 82 -12.27 2.60 11.66
CA ASP A 82 -11.66 3.77 12.32
C ASP A 82 -11.64 4.98 11.38
N VAL A 83 -12.39 6.03 11.74
CA VAL A 83 -12.51 7.29 10.99
C VAL A 83 -11.16 8.00 10.80
N ASN A 84 -10.25 7.86 11.75
CA ASN A 84 -8.92 8.49 11.66
C ASN A 84 -8.11 7.86 10.53
N ASN A 85 -8.27 6.55 10.34
CA ASN A 85 -7.61 5.75 9.30
C ASN A 85 -8.46 5.62 8.01
N GLY A 86 -9.61 6.29 7.96
CA GLY A 86 -10.47 6.33 6.79
C GLY A 86 -9.80 6.99 5.59
N LEU A 87 -10.20 6.56 4.39
CA LEU A 87 -9.72 7.08 3.13
C LEU A 87 -10.31 8.48 2.86
N THR A 88 -9.47 9.51 2.89
CA THR A 88 -9.88 10.88 2.54
C THR A 88 -10.24 11.00 1.07
N MET A 89 -11.39 11.60 0.79
CA MET A 89 -11.89 11.87 -0.54
C MET A 89 -11.44 13.24 -1.05
N LYS A 90 -11.41 13.38 -2.38
CA LYS A 90 -11.12 14.64 -3.06
C LYS A 90 -12.41 15.23 -3.60
N TRP A 91 -12.68 16.48 -3.25
CA TRP A 91 -13.75 17.25 -3.85
C TRP A 91 -13.43 17.56 -5.31
N THR A 92 -14.45 17.52 -6.16
CA THR A 92 -14.42 17.86 -7.59
C THR A 92 -15.66 18.71 -7.92
N GLU A 93 -15.69 19.28 -9.13
CA GLU A 93 -16.77 20.17 -9.56
C GLU A 93 -18.17 19.59 -9.34
N GLY A 94 -19.14 20.44 -9.00
CA GLY A 94 -20.54 20.03 -8.82
C GLY A 94 -20.83 19.29 -7.50
N SER A 95 -19.99 19.49 -6.48
CA SER A 95 -20.13 18.85 -5.16
C SER A 95 -19.97 17.33 -5.20
N PHE A 96 -19.12 16.86 -6.11
CA PHE A 96 -18.84 15.45 -6.26
C PHE A 96 -17.53 15.09 -5.58
N TRP A 97 -17.54 14.06 -4.74
CA TRP A 97 -16.37 13.59 -4.01
C TRP A 97 -15.91 12.26 -4.60
N THR A 98 -14.59 12.13 -4.80
CA THR A 98 -14.00 10.92 -5.35
C THR A 98 -12.84 10.42 -4.51
N ALA A 99 -12.71 9.09 -4.41
CA ALA A 99 -11.54 8.45 -3.86
C ALA A 99 -11.31 7.12 -4.55
N ASN A 100 -10.06 6.65 -4.57
CA ASN A 100 -9.74 5.38 -5.18
C ASN A 100 -8.75 4.60 -4.33
N ILE A 101 -8.95 3.28 -4.29
CA ILE A 101 -8.04 2.33 -3.65
C ILE A 101 -7.71 1.21 -4.60
N ARG A 102 -6.58 0.57 -4.35
CA ARG A 102 -6.15 -0.63 -5.06
C ARG A 102 -6.17 -1.79 -4.08
N ILE A 103 -6.94 -2.81 -4.42
CA ILE A 103 -7.20 -3.96 -3.56
C ILE A 103 -6.73 -5.21 -4.28
N VAL A 104 -6.15 -6.14 -3.53
CA VAL A 104 -5.86 -7.48 -4.06
C VAL A 104 -6.92 -8.42 -3.51
N PRO A 105 -7.85 -8.91 -4.34
CA PRO A 105 -8.83 -9.88 -3.92
C PRO A 105 -8.13 -11.09 -3.31
N ASN A 106 -8.60 -11.52 -2.16
CA ASN A 106 -8.15 -12.75 -1.51
C ASN A 106 -9.34 -13.33 -0.74
N SER A 107 -9.21 -14.57 -0.27
CA SER A 107 -10.30 -15.30 0.38
C SER A 107 -10.84 -14.67 1.67
N LYS A 108 -10.24 -13.57 2.17
CA LYS A 108 -10.72 -12.80 3.32
C LYS A 108 -11.46 -11.52 2.94
N ILE A 109 -11.33 -11.07 1.68
CA ILE A 109 -11.88 -9.81 1.18
C ILE A 109 -12.77 -10.11 -0.03
N GLU A 110 -13.85 -10.82 0.22
CA GLU A 110 -14.87 -11.12 -0.80
C GLU A 110 -15.97 -10.06 -0.82
N ASN A 111 -16.26 -9.47 0.34
CA ASN A 111 -17.25 -8.41 0.50
C ASN A 111 -16.65 -7.22 1.26
N ILE A 112 -16.71 -6.05 0.63
CA ILE A 112 -16.30 -4.80 1.25
C ILE A 112 -17.55 -4.07 1.70
N GLU A 113 -17.60 -3.77 3.00
CA GLU A 113 -18.60 -2.90 3.57
C GLU A 113 -17.97 -1.56 3.89
N TYR A 114 -18.67 -0.48 3.56
CA TYR A 114 -18.18 0.87 3.79
C TYR A 114 -19.31 1.86 4.03
N LYS A 115 -18.94 3.02 4.57
CA LYS A 115 -19.77 4.21 4.70
C LYS A 115 -18.99 5.48 4.42
N TYR A 116 -19.70 6.50 3.98
CA TYR A 116 -19.19 7.86 3.90
C TYR A 116 -19.30 8.56 5.27
N VAL A 117 -18.27 9.32 5.62
CA VAL A 117 -18.17 10.06 6.88
C VAL A 117 -17.73 11.48 6.61
N LEU A 118 -18.52 12.45 7.07
CA LEU A 118 -18.17 13.86 7.05
C LEU A 118 -17.34 14.18 8.29
N THR A 119 -16.13 14.67 8.10
CA THR A 119 -15.21 15.09 9.17
C THR A 119 -14.96 16.58 9.11
N ASN A 120 -14.41 17.16 10.18
CA ASN A 120 -14.00 18.56 10.20
C ASN A 120 -12.48 18.65 10.47
N SER A 121 -11.71 19.31 9.61
CA SER A 121 -10.24 19.36 9.76
C SER A 121 -9.79 20.04 11.05
N SER A 122 -10.66 20.82 11.70
CA SER A 122 -10.37 21.55 12.95
C SER A 122 -10.84 20.83 14.22
N SER A 123 -11.56 19.71 14.12
CA SER A 123 -12.03 18.98 15.31
C SER A 123 -12.19 17.48 15.04
N ASN A 124 -12.15 16.66 16.09
CA ASN A 124 -12.39 15.20 15.95
C ASN A 124 -13.88 14.85 15.73
N ALA A 125 -14.73 15.84 15.48
CA ALA A 125 -16.15 15.63 15.21
C ALA A 125 -16.34 14.99 13.83
N HIS A 126 -17.22 13.99 13.77
CA HIS A 126 -17.55 13.29 12.54
C HIS A 126 -19.02 12.91 12.50
N ILE A 127 -19.59 12.86 11.29
CA ILE A 127 -20.98 12.50 11.04
C ILE A 127 -20.99 11.39 9.99
N TRP A 128 -21.50 10.23 10.38
CA TRP A 128 -21.70 9.11 9.47
C TRP A 128 -22.92 9.35 8.59
N GLU A 129 -22.88 8.86 7.35
CA GLU A 129 -24.08 8.81 6.53
C GLU A 129 -25.16 7.93 7.19
N PRO A 130 -26.45 8.30 7.02
CA PRO A 130 -27.55 7.51 7.57
C PRO A 130 -27.71 6.17 6.84
N GLY A 131 -28.65 5.34 7.29
CA GLY A 131 -28.98 4.08 6.61
C GLY A 131 -27.97 2.96 6.83
N LYS A 132 -28.06 1.90 6.03
CA LYS A 132 -27.18 0.72 6.13
C LYS A 132 -25.78 1.00 5.55
N ASN A 133 -24.87 0.06 5.72
CA ASN A 133 -23.58 0.09 5.03
C ASN A 133 -23.81 -0.09 3.52
N HIS A 134 -22.97 0.53 2.70
CA HIS A 134 -22.79 0.10 1.32
C HIS A 134 -22.01 -1.21 1.33
N SER A 135 -22.29 -2.10 0.36
CA SER A 135 -21.65 -3.40 0.25
C SER A 135 -21.28 -3.66 -1.19
N VAL A 136 -20.06 -4.13 -1.43
CA VAL A 136 -19.59 -4.47 -2.77
C VAL A 136 -18.81 -5.77 -2.74
N GLN A 137 -19.20 -6.70 -3.61
CA GLN A 137 -18.48 -7.95 -3.80
C GLN A 137 -17.33 -7.75 -4.77
N ILE A 138 -16.16 -8.26 -4.40
CA ILE A 138 -14.96 -8.23 -5.24
C ILE A 138 -14.45 -9.65 -5.40
N SER A 139 -14.32 -10.09 -6.65
CA SER A 139 -13.78 -11.41 -7.00
C SER A 139 -12.52 -11.26 -7.86
N SER A 140 -11.72 -12.32 -7.94
CA SER A 140 -10.57 -12.36 -8.86
C SER A 140 -10.96 -12.23 -10.34
N ASP A 141 -12.21 -12.57 -10.64
CA ASP A 141 -12.76 -12.55 -12.00
C ASP A 141 -13.35 -11.17 -12.35
N THR A 142 -13.42 -10.27 -11.37
CA THR A 142 -13.94 -8.91 -11.53
C THR A 142 -13.00 -8.05 -12.37
N ILE A 143 -13.58 -7.12 -13.13
CA ILE A 143 -12.88 -6.11 -13.95
C ILE A 143 -11.78 -5.44 -13.10
N ARG A 144 -10.61 -5.17 -13.70
CA ARG A 144 -9.48 -4.50 -13.02
C ARG A 144 -9.80 -3.11 -12.45
N GLU A 145 -10.95 -2.56 -12.81
CA GLU A 145 -11.47 -1.30 -12.31
C GLU A 145 -12.98 -1.41 -12.03
N LEU A 146 -13.40 -0.96 -10.86
CA LEU A 146 -14.80 -0.90 -10.43
C LEU A 146 -15.12 0.54 -10.02
N GLN A 147 -16.15 1.12 -10.64
CA GLN A 147 -16.62 2.47 -10.31
C GLN A 147 -17.96 2.42 -9.59
N LEU A 148 -18.00 3.01 -8.40
CA LEU A 148 -19.18 3.11 -7.54
C LEU A 148 -19.65 4.56 -7.55
N THR A 149 -20.92 4.78 -7.87
CA THR A 149 -21.54 6.11 -7.87
C THR A 149 -22.74 6.06 -6.92
N ASP A 150 -22.50 6.51 -5.71
CA ASP A 150 -23.42 6.37 -4.58
C ASP A 150 -24.17 7.68 -4.30
N ALA A 151 -25.26 7.54 -3.55
CA ALA A 151 -25.96 8.64 -2.91
C ALA A 151 -25.72 8.60 -1.40
N TRP A 152 -25.57 9.76 -0.77
CA TRP A 152 -25.40 9.87 0.68
C TRP A 152 -26.57 9.22 1.43
N GLY A 153 -26.27 8.22 2.25
CA GLY A 153 -27.25 7.43 2.98
C GLY A 153 -27.95 6.35 2.17
N GLY A 154 -27.54 6.13 0.92
CA GLY A 154 -28.11 5.15 -0.01
C GLY A 154 -27.68 3.69 0.22
N GLY A 155 -27.04 3.39 1.35
CA GLY A 155 -26.53 2.05 1.63
C GLY A 155 -27.63 0.98 1.61
N GLY A 156 -27.36 -0.10 0.88
CA GLY A 156 -28.28 -1.25 0.72
C GLY A 156 -29.14 -1.25 -0.55
N LEU A 157 -28.80 -0.45 -1.57
CA LEU A 157 -29.54 -0.38 -2.84
C LEU A 157 -28.95 -1.19 -4.02
N TYR A 158 -28.01 -2.11 -3.79
CA TYR A 158 -27.50 -3.02 -4.83
C TYR A 158 -27.28 -4.44 -4.28
#